data_AF-A0A644Y9T6-F1
#
_entry.id   AF-A0A644Y9T6-F1
#
_cell.length_a   1.000
_cell.length_b   1.000
_cell.length_c   1.000
_cell.angle_alpha   90.00
_cell.angle_beta   90.00
_cell.angle_gamma   90.00
#
_symmetry.space_group_name_H-M   'P 1'
#
loop_
_entity.id
_entity.type
_entity.pdbx_description
1 polymer ?
#
loop_
_entity_poly.entity_id
_entity_poly.type
_entity_poly.pdbx_seq_one_letter_code
_entity_poly.pdbx_strand_id
1 'polypeptide(L)'
;MWIDEKLSIGTLIVRVIPKFDTTELIADLSSRNFGVTVMDASGSRGPVKIVMSIIKRKDLQHFIEIVHTHNPNAFYTVEDVKAASDGVFRASRRKSVFSFNSRIGK
;
A
#
# COMPACT_ATOMS: atom_id res chain seq x y z
N MET A 1 8.81 -18.17 -1.59
CA MET A 1 7.55 -18.47 -0.89
C MET A 1 6.42 -18.16 -1.86
N TRP A 2 5.58 -19.13 -2.21
CA TRP A 2 4.53 -18.95 -3.23
C TRP A 2 3.26 -18.40 -2.57
N ILE A 3 2.75 -17.29 -3.09
CA ILE A 3 1.58 -16.58 -2.56
C ILE A 3 0.33 -17.24 -3.18
N ASP A 4 -0.54 -17.76 -2.33
CA ASP A 4 -1.76 -18.49 -2.69
C ASP A 4 -2.86 -17.53 -3.20
N GLU A 5 -3.72 -17.97 -4.11
CA GLU A 5 -4.72 -17.14 -4.81
C GLU A 5 -5.75 -16.51 -3.84
N LYS A 6 -5.88 -17.09 -2.63
CA LYS A 6 -6.70 -16.61 -1.51
C LYS A 6 -6.16 -15.34 -0.83
N LEU A 7 -4.92 -14.94 -1.08
CA LEU A 7 -4.35 -13.66 -0.57
C LEU A 7 -4.81 -12.44 -1.36
N SER A 8 -5.63 -12.61 -2.41
CA SER A 8 -5.99 -11.53 -3.34
C SER A 8 -7.16 -10.64 -2.90
N ILE A 9 -7.97 -11.07 -1.92
CA ILE A 9 -9.20 -10.38 -1.51
C ILE A 9 -9.04 -9.75 -0.12
N GLY A 10 -9.55 -8.52 0.01
CA GLY A 10 -9.61 -7.80 1.29
C GLY A 10 -8.84 -6.48 1.27
N THR A 11 -9.14 -5.66 2.28
CA THR A 11 -8.47 -4.39 2.53
C THR A 11 -7.69 -4.52 3.85
N LEU A 12 -6.49 -3.97 3.88
CA LEU A 12 -5.61 -3.97 5.02
C LEU A 12 -5.34 -2.54 5.46
N ILE A 13 -5.11 -2.36 6.75
CA ILE A 13 -4.36 -1.22 7.26
C ILE A 13 -2.94 -1.68 7.58
N VAL A 14 -1.96 -0.93 7.10
CA VAL A 14 -0.55 -1.14 7.39
C VAL A 14 -0.04 0.08 8.14
N ARG A 15 0.55 -0.14 9.32
CA ARG A 15 1.23 0.91 10.10
C ARG A 15 2.70 0.61 10.14
N VAL A 16 3.52 1.52 9.63
CA VAL A 16 4.97 1.42 9.60
C VAL A 16 5.53 2.37 10.65
N ILE A 17 6.46 1.87 11.45
CA ILE A 17 7.24 2.65 12.41
C ILE A 17 8.68 2.68 11.87
N PRO A 18 9.04 3.73 11.10
CA PRO A 18 10.36 3.89 10.53
C PRO A 18 11.41 4.22 11.59
N LYS A 19 12.68 4.01 11.24
CA LYS A 19 13.84 4.33 12.10
C LYS A 19 14.63 5.54 11.60
N PHE A 20 14.40 5.93 10.35
CA PHE A 20 15.08 7.02 9.67
C PHE A 20 14.07 8.04 9.15
N ASP A 21 14.56 9.06 8.47
CA ASP A 21 13.74 10.04 7.77
C ASP A 21 12.74 9.35 6.82
N THR A 22 11.52 9.88 6.79
CA THR A 22 10.39 9.30 6.04
C THR A 22 10.12 10.01 4.73
N THR A 23 10.81 11.11 4.42
CA THR A 23 10.49 11.99 3.28
C THR A 23 10.52 11.24 1.96
N GLU A 24 11.60 10.50 1.68
CA GLU A 24 11.74 9.71 0.45
C GLU A 24 10.77 8.52 0.41
N LEU A 25 10.56 7.86 1.56
CA LEU A 25 9.57 6.79 1.69
C LEU A 25 8.15 7.27 1.35
N ILE A 26 7.74 8.41 1.90
CA ILE A 26 6.42 9.00 1.67
C ILE A 26 6.27 9.40 0.20
N ALA A 27 7.30 10.02 -0.37
CA ALA A 27 7.28 10.44 -1.77
C ALA A 27 7.15 9.24 -2.73
N ASP A 28 7.92 8.16 -2.50
CA ASP A 28 7.87 6.96 -3.35
C ASP A 28 6.52 6.24 -3.22
N LEU A 29 6.02 6.04 -2.01
CA LEU A 29 4.69 5.46 -1.77
C LEU A 29 3.59 6.28 -2.46
N SER A 30 3.60 7.60 -2.30
CA SER A 30 2.63 8.50 -2.91
C SER A 30 2.68 8.46 -4.44
N SER A 31 3.88 8.45 -5.02
CA SER A 31 4.09 8.35 -6.48
C SER A 31 3.53 7.08 -7.10
N ARG A 32 3.40 6.01 -6.29
CA ARG A 32 2.83 4.70 -6.69
C ARG A 32 1.34 4.57 -6.38
N ASN A 33 0.69 5.67 -6.01
CA ASN A 33 -0.72 5.78 -5.65
C ASN A 33 -1.10 5.03 -4.36
N PHE A 34 -0.17 4.88 -3.41
CA PHE A 34 -0.55 4.50 -2.05
C PHE A 34 -1.00 5.75 -1.29
N GLY A 35 -2.22 5.72 -0.72
CA GLY A 35 -2.64 6.73 0.23
C GLY A 35 -1.84 6.61 1.52
N VAL A 36 -1.17 7.68 1.93
CA VAL A 36 -0.33 7.70 3.12
C VAL A 36 -0.81 8.79 4.09
N THR A 37 -0.98 8.42 5.35
CA THR A 37 -1.18 9.35 6.46
C THR A 37 0.04 9.24 7.39
N VAL A 38 0.55 10.37 7.85
CA VAL A 38 1.70 10.41 8.76
C VAL A 38 1.28 11.09 10.06
N MET A 39 1.66 10.51 11.19
CA MET A 39 1.43 11.09 12.52
C MET A 39 2.72 11.11 13.34
N ASP A 40 2.87 12.13 14.17
CA ASP A 40 3.86 12.18 15.24
C ASP A 40 3.45 11.29 16.41
N ALA A 41 4.41 10.57 16.98
CA ALA A 41 4.19 9.66 18.09
C ALA A 41 5.41 9.61 19.03
N SER A 42 5.24 8.98 20.20
CA SER A 42 6.31 8.76 21.16
C SER A 42 6.55 7.27 21.35
N GLY A 43 7.78 6.83 21.11
CA GLY A 43 8.25 5.50 21.45
C GLY A 43 9.05 5.50 22.77
N SER A 44 9.42 4.31 23.24
CA SER A 44 10.23 4.14 24.46
C SER A 44 11.61 4.80 24.40
N ARG A 45 12.09 5.15 23.21
CA ARG A 45 13.39 5.82 22.97
C ARG A 45 13.24 7.27 22.51
N GLY A 46 12.04 7.84 22.64
CA GLY A 46 11.76 9.22 22.23
C GLY A 46 10.81 9.33 21.03
N PRO A 47 10.77 10.52 20.39
CA PRO A 47 9.85 10.81 19.29
C PRO A 47 10.06 9.89 18.07
N VAL A 48 8.97 9.48 17.45
CA VAL A 48 8.95 8.69 16.22
C VAL A 48 7.81 9.16 15.32
N LYS A 49 7.84 8.76 14.04
CA LYS A 49 6.69 8.88 13.13
C LYS A 49 5.95 7.54 13.04
N ILE A 50 4.67 7.59 12.73
CA ILE A 50 3.91 6.42 12.24
C ILE A 50 3.41 6.76 10.85
N VAL A 51 3.75 5.92 9.88
CA VAL A 51 3.30 6.02 8.48
C VAL A 51 2.22 4.97 8.27
N MET A 52 1.01 5.40 7.99
CA MET A 52 -0.17 4.54 7.87
C MET A 52 -0.70 4.54 6.45
N SER A 53 -1.10 3.37 5.95
CA SER A 53 -1.75 3.22 4.66
C SER A 53 -2.89 2.21 4.71
N ILE A 54 -3.95 2.47 3.95
CA ILE A 54 -5.03 1.52 3.71
C ILE A 54 -4.86 0.98 2.29
N ILE A 55 -4.60 -0.32 2.16
CA ILE A 55 -4.21 -0.96 0.90
C ILE A 55 -5.07 -2.19 0.60
N LYS A 56 -5.05 -2.66 -0.66
CA LYS A 56 -5.59 -3.99 -0.96
C LYS A 56 -4.61 -5.06 -0.48
N ARG A 57 -5.12 -6.20 0.00
CA ARG A 57 -4.28 -7.31 0.50
C ARG A 57 -3.20 -7.74 -0.50
N LYS A 58 -3.58 -7.80 -1.78
CA LYS A 58 -2.66 -8.13 -2.90
C LYS A 58 -1.47 -7.17 -3.06
N ASP A 59 -1.59 -5.94 -2.56
CA ASP A 59 -0.54 -4.91 -2.69
C ASP A 59 0.43 -4.91 -1.51
N LEU A 60 0.17 -5.72 -0.46
CA LEU A 60 0.96 -5.74 0.77
C LEU A 60 2.45 -6.01 0.51
N GLN A 61 2.74 -7.04 -0.29
CA GLN A 61 4.14 -7.39 -0.58
C GLN A 61 4.88 -6.22 -1.23
N HIS A 62 4.29 -5.61 -2.25
CA HIS A 62 4.90 -4.47 -2.93
C HIS A 62 5.07 -3.25 -2.01
N PHE A 63 4.09 -2.98 -1.15
CA PHE A 63 4.17 -1.92 -0.15
C PHE A 63 5.35 -2.13 0.81
N ILE A 64 5.53 -3.35 1.32
CA ILE A 64 6.63 -3.69 2.24
C ILE A 64 8.00 -3.64 1.54
N GLU A 65 8.09 -4.04 0.28
CA GLU A 65 9.33 -3.91 -0.51
C GLU A 65 9.78 -2.44 -0.60
N ILE A 66 8.85 -1.52 -0.85
CA ILE A 66 9.16 -0.07 -0.88
C ILE A 66 9.60 0.40 0.52
N VAL A 67 8.86 0.01 1.56
CA VAL A 67 9.20 0.36 2.95
C VAL A 67 10.62 -0.07 3.31
N HIS A 68 11.01 -1.32 3.03
CA HIS A 68 12.34 -1.82 3.35
C HIS A 68 13.44 -1.22 2.47
N THR A 69 13.13 -0.81 1.24
CA THR A 69 14.10 -0.11 0.37
C THR A 69 14.56 1.20 1.01
N HIS A 70 13.64 1.96 1.61
CA HIS A 70 13.95 3.24 2.25
C HIS A 70 14.29 3.11 3.74
N ASN A 71 13.70 2.15 4.43
CA ASN A 71 13.79 1.95 5.87
C ASN A 71 13.89 0.44 6.19
N PRO A 72 15.07 -0.19 6.00
CA PRO A 72 15.24 -1.64 6.16
C PRO A 72 15.01 -2.16 7.57
N ASN A 73 15.12 -1.28 8.58
CA ASN A 73 14.90 -1.60 9.99
C ASN A 73 13.54 -1.11 10.52
N ALA A 74 12.64 -0.68 9.63
CA ALA A 74 11.27 -0.37 10.03
C ALA A 74 10.58 -1.65 10.52
N PHE A 75 9.71 -1.50 11.51
CA PHE A 75 8.76 -2.55 11.86
C PHE A 75 7.35 -2.08 11.52
N TYR A 76 6.44 -3.02 11.29
CA TYR A 76 5.09 -2.70 10.86
C TYR A 76 4.06 -3.65 11.45
N THR A 77 2.81 -3.17 11.57
CA THR A 77 1.63 -3.99 11.84
C THR A 77 0.76 -4.06 10.59
N VAL A 78 0.05 -5.18 10.45
CA VAL A 78 -0.94 -5.41 9.40
C VAL A 78 -2.22 -5.87 10.05
N GLU A 79 -3.32 -5.14 9.83
CA GLU A 79 -4.63 -5.49 10.38
C GLU A 79 -5.69 -5.54 9.28
N ASP A 80 -6.66 -6.44 9.45
CA ASP A 80 -7.77 -6.62 8.51
C ASP A 80 -8.83 -5.54 8.69
N VAL A 81 -9.25 -4.92 7.58
CA VAL A 81 -10.27 -3.87 7.58
C VAL A 81 -11.61 -4.46 7.11
N LYS A 82 -12.63 -4.40 7.98
CA LYS A 82 -13.99 -4.86 7.66
C LYS A 82 -14.70 -3.95 6.65
N ALA A 83 -14.53 -2.65 6.79
CA ALA A 83 -15.09 -1.65 5.90
C ALA A 83 -14.19 -0.40 5.90
N ALA A 84 -14.06 0.23 4.74
CA ALA A 84 -13.44 1.54 4.59
C ALA A 84 -14.32 2.37 3.66
N SER A 85 -14.75 3.54 4.11
CA SER A 85 -15.34 4.57 3.25
C SER A 85 -14.22 5.38 2.61
N ASP A 86 -14.45 5.87 1.38
CA ASP A 86 -13.56 6.62 0.49
C ASP A 86 -12.19 7.14 1.02
N GLY A 87 -11.17 6.92 0.18
CA GLY A 87 -9.78 7.39 0.33
C GLY A 87 -9.01 7.20 -0.99
N VAL A 88 -7.71 7.55 -1.04
CA VAL A 88 -6.88 7.31 -2.24
C VAL A 88 -6.55 5.81 -2.34
N PHE A 89 -7.36 5.07 -3.08
CA PHE A 89 -7.08 3.68 -3.44
C PHE A 89 -6.37 3.61 -4.79
N ARG A 90 -5.34 2.75 -4.92
CA ARG A 90 -4.74 2.45 -6.23
C ARG A 90 -5.85 2.10 -7.22
N ALA A 91 -6.01 2.91 -8.25
CA ALA A 91 -6.90 2.59 -9.36
C ALA A 91 -6.39 1.30 -10.00
N SER A 92 -7.10 0.19 -9.76
CA SER A 92 -6.89 -1.03 -10.51
C SER A 92 -7.15 -0.70 -11.98
N ARG A 93 -6.11 -0.67 -12.80
CA ARG A 93 -6.23 -0.51 -14.25
C ARG A 93 -7.13 -1.65 -14.77
N ARG A 94 -8.43 -1.38 -14.92
CA ARG A 94 -9.39 -2.33 -15.49
C ARG A 94 -8.93 -2.55 -16.93
N LYS A 95 -8.30 -3.69 -17.24
CA LYS A 95 -8.09 -4.08 -18.63
C LYS A 95 -9.47 -4.25 -19.24
N SER A 96 -9.87 -3.33 -20.10
CA SER A 96 -11.09 -3.48 -20.90
C SER A 96 -10.92 -4.72 -21.77
N VAL A 97 -11.70 -5.76 -21.50
CA VAL A 97 -11.73 -7.00 -22.30
C VAL A 97 -12.71 -6.87 -23.49
N PHE A 98 -13.33 -5.69 -23.67
CA PHE A 98 -14.34 -5.44 -24.69
C PHE A 98 -13.87 -4.54 -25.85
N SER A 99 -12.70 -4.83 -26.43
CA SER A 99 -12.47 -4.48 -27.85
C SER A 99 -12.82 -5.69 -28.71
N PHE A 100 -14.11 -6.01 -28.78
CA PHE A 100 -14.63 -7.06 -29.66
C PHE A 100 -14.56 -6.55 -31.10
N ASN A 101 -14.07 -7.41 -31.99
CA ASN A 101 -13.93 -7.21 -33.43
C ASN A 101 -15.12 -6.48 -34.08
N SER A 102 -14.83 -5.41 -34.83
CA SER A 102 -15.63 -5.01 -35.99
C SER A 102 -14.71 -4.61 -37.16
N ARG A 103 -14.11 -5.63 -37.77
CA ARG A 103 -13.66 -5.58 -39.17
C ARG A 103 -14.34 -6.71 -39.94
N ILE A 104 -15.64 -6.56 -40.13
CA ILE A 104 -16.39 -7.24 -41.20
C ILE A 104 -17.34 -6.20 -41.80
N GLY A 105 -17.13 -5.87 -43.07
CA GLY A 105 -18.15 -5.30 -43.94
C GLY A 105 -18.05 -3.81 -44.26
N LYS A 106 -17.18 -3.45 -45.20
CA LYS A 106 -17.56 -2.85 -46.50
C LYS A 106 -16.35 -2.82 -47.43
#